data_AF-A0A6N8VJA0-F1
#
_entry.id   AF-A0A6N8VJA0-F1
#
_cell.length_a   1.000
_cell.length_b   1.000
_cell.length_c   1.000
_cell.angle_alpha   90.00
_cell.angle_beta   90.00
_cell.angle_gamma   90.00
#
_symmetry.space_group_name_H-M   'P 1'
#
loop_
_entity.id
_entity.type
_entity.pdbx_description
1 polymer ?
#
loop_
_entity_poly.entity_id
_entity_poly.type
_entity_poly.pdbx_seq_one_letter_code
_entity_poly.pdbx_strand_id
1 'polypeptide(L)' 'ADEVSVDDTVFEDKGIKVIIDAKSLVYLDGTELDFVKEGLNEGFKFTNPNEKGRCGCGESFSI' A
#
# COMPACT_ATOMS: atom_id res chain seq x y z
N ALA A 1 3.62 -18.26 -3.29
CA ALA A 1 2.30 -18.08 -2.67
C ALA A 1 1.57 -17.20 -3.66
N ASP A 2 0.79 -17.82 -4.56
CA ASP A 2 0.43 -17.20 -5.85
C ASP A 2 -1.04 -17.40 -6.23
N GLU A 3 -1.88 -17.86 -5.30
CA GLU A 3 -3.32 -17.99 -5.54
C GLU A 3 -4.05 -16.77 -4.97
N VAL A 4 -4.66 -16.01 -5.88
CA VAL A 4 -5.60 -14.92 -5.58
C VAL A 4 -6.88 -15.55 -5.05
N SER A 5 -7.27 -15.19 -3.84
CA SER A 5 -8.52 -15.64 -3.22
C SER A 5 -9.71 -14.89 -3.80
N VAL A 6 -10.92 -15.46 -3.69
CA VAL A 6 -12.15 -14.84 -4.21
C VAL A 6 -12.51 -13.51 -3.51
N ASP A 7 -12.00 -13.34 -2.30
CA ASP A 7 -12.13 -12.17 -1.45
C ASP A 7 -10.98 -11.16 -1.62
N ASP A 8 -9.97 -11.49 -2.44
CA ASP A 8 -8.91 -10.54 -2.77
C ASP A 8 -9.38 -9.56 -3.85
N THR A 9 -8.98 -8.30 -3.68
CA THR A 9 -9.12 -7.27 -4.70
C THR A 9 -7.81 -7.10 -5.44
N VAL A 10 -7.86 -7.20 -6.77
CA VAL A 10 -6.68 -7.05 -7.63
C VAL A 10 -6.75 -5.73 -8.37
N PHE A 11 -5.73 -4.91 -8.17
CA PHE A 11 -5.49 -3.68 -8.92
C PHE A 11 -4.32 -3.91 -9.89
N GLU A 12 -4.38 -3.30 -11.07
CA GLU A 12 -3.28 -3.33 -12.03
C GLU A 12 -2.95 -1.89 -12.43
N ASP A 13 -1.70 -1.49 -12.21
CA ASP A 13 -1.19 -0.20 -12.64
C ASP A 13 0.22 -0.37 -13.22
N LYS A 14 0.51 0.32 -14.33
CA LYS A 14 1.83 0.27 -15.01
C LYS A 14 2.35 -1.17 -15.28
N GLY A 15 1.44 -2.14 -15.47
CA GLY A 15 1.77 -3.55 -15.68
C GLY A 15 2.17 -4.33 -14.41
N ILE A 16 1.97 -3.74 -13.24
CA ILE A 16 2.19 -4.36 -11.92
C ILE A 16 0.83 -4.69 -11.32
N LYS A 17 0.68 -5.94 -10.86
CA LYS A 17 -0.51 -6.37 -10.12
C LYS A 17 -0.31 -6.18 -8.63
N VAL A 18 -1.29 -5.56 -7.98
CA VAL A 18 -1.37 -5.37 -6.54
C VAL A 18 -2.58 -6.15 -6.03
N ILE A 19 -2.35 -7.07 -5.11
CA ILE A 19 -3.38 -7.96 -4.56
C ILE A 19 -3.59 -7.57 -3.10
N ILE A 20 -4.83 -7.29 -2.72
CA ILE A 20 -5.20 -6.81 -1.39
C ILE A 20 -6.34 -7.67 -0.86
N ASP A 21 -6.17 -8.26 0.33
CA ASP A 21 -7.25 -9.02 0.97
C ASP A 21 -8.38 -8.10 1.45
N ALA A 22 -9.61 -8.62 1.50
CA ALA A 22 -10.79 -7.84 1.87
C ALA A 22 -10.68 -7.13 3.25
N LYS A 23 -9.94 -7.69 4.21
CA LYS A 23 -9.78 -7.06 5.54
C LYS A 23 -8.82 -5.88 5.46
N SER A 24 -7.74 -6.01 4.70
CA SER A 24 -6.77 -4.94 4.47
C SER A 24 -7.34 -3.80 3.63
N LEU A 25 -8.26 -4.09 2.70
CA LEU A 25 -8.87 -3.09 1.83
C LEU A 25 -9.52 -1.93 2.62
N VAL A 26 -10.16 -2.23 3.75
CA VAL A 26 -10.82 -1.21 4.61
C VAL A 26 -9.81 -0.18 5.14
N TYR A 27 -8.56 -0.60 5.33
CA TYR A 27 -7.48 0.25 5.82
C TYR A 27 -6.73 0.96 4.69
N LEU A 28 -6.76 0.40 3.48
CA LEU A 28 -5.99 0.89 2.33
C LEU A 28 -6.85 1.67 1.33
N ASP A 29 -8.17 1.72 1.51
CA ASP A 29 -9.07 2.46 0.63
C ASP A 29 -8.66 3.94 0.53
N GLY A 30 -8.47 4.41 -0.72
CA GLY A 30 -7.96 5.74 -1.02
C GLY A 30 -6.44 5.95 -0.81
N THR A 31 -5.69 4.91 -0.44
CA THR A 31 -4.23 4.99 -0.31
C THR A 31 -3.54 5.03 -1.66
N GLU A 32 -2.61 5.96 -1.84
CA GLU A 32 -1.71 6.03 -2.99
C GLU A 32 -0.37 5.36 -2.66
N LEU A 33 0.15 4.59 -3.62
CA LEU A 33 1.41 3.87 -3.51
C LEU A 33 2.39 4.40 -4.56
N ASP A 34 3.47 5.01 -4.10
CA ASP A 34 4.55 5.51 -4.96
C ASP A 34 5.86 4.81 -4.69
N PHE A 35 6.59 4.45 -5.74
CA PHE A 35 7.98 4.03 -5.61
C PHE A 35 8.90 5.25 -5.66
N VAL A 36 9.55 5.56 -4.54
CA VAL A 36 10.43 6.72 -4.41
C VAL A 36 11.88 6.27 -4.29
N LYS A 37 12.78 7.06 -4.89
CA LYS A 37 14.22 6.88 -4.80
C LYS A 37 14.85 8.18 -4.32
N GLU A 38 15.17 8.24 -3.04
CA GLU A 38 15.73 9.41 -2.35
C GLU A 38 17.14 9.10 -1.86
N GLY A 39 18.13 9.48 -2.67
CA GLY A 39 19.54 9.24 -2.39
C GLY A 39 19.89 7.76 -2.37
N LEU A 40 20.27 7.26 -1.19
CA LEU A 40 20.58 5.84 -0.94
C LEU A 40 19.34 5.01 -0.57
N ASN A 41 18.20 5.65 -0.32
CA ASN A 41 16.98 4.96 0.06
C ASN A 41 16.08 4.79 -1.17
N GLU A 42 15.61 3.58 -1.40
CA GLU A 42 14.60 3.26 -2.41
C GLU A 42 13.53 2.37 -1.78
N GLY A 43 12.27 2.66 -2.08
CA GLY A 43 11.17 1.92 -1.47
C GLY A 43 9.81 2.47 -1.83
N PHE A 44 8.79 1.76 -1.35
CA PHE A 44 7.41 2.17 -1.51
C PHE A 44 7.00 3.16 -0.42
N LYS A 45 6.43 4.28 -0.84
CA LYS A 45 5.80 5.28 -0.01
C LYS A 45 4.30 5.11 -0.12
N PHE A 46 3.68 4.81 1.01
CA PHE A 46 2.23 4.78 1.17
C PHE A 46 1.77 6.17 1.57
N THR A 47 0.68 6.67 0.99
CA THR A 47 0.03 7.93 1.37
C THR A 47 -1.45 7.66 1.53
N ASN A 48 -1.93 7.60 2.77
CA ASN A 48 -3.33 7.27 3.05
C ASN A 48 -4.05 8.53 3.59
N PRO A 49 -5.07 9.06 2.89
CA PRO A 49 -5.78 10.26 3.34
C PRO A 49 -6.48 10.08 4.70
N ASN A 50 -6.70 8.83 5.13
CA ASN A 50 -7.32 8.50 6.41
C ASN A 50 -6.29 8.33 7.56
N GLU A 51 -4.98 8.42 7.29
CA GLU A 51 -3.96 8.24 8.35
C GLU A 51 -4.00 9.37 9.38
N LYS A 52 -4.11 9.01 10.66
CA LYS A 52 -4.08 9.96 11.79
C LYS A 52 -2.66 10.21 12.30
N GLY A 53 -1.71 9.37 11.96
CA GLY A 53 -0.32 9.55 12.36
C GLY A 53 0.60 8.52 11.73
N ARG A 54 1.83 8.95 11.44
CA ARG A 54 2.89 8.13 10.87
C ARG A 54 4.04 8.00 11.85
N CYS A 55 4.62 6.81 11.97
CA CYS A 55 5.86 6.62 12.72
C CYS A 55 7.00 7.39 12.05
N GLY A 56 7.90 8.01 12.81
CA GLY A 56 8.94 8.91 12.28
C GLY A 56 9.93 8.25 11.30
N CYS A 57 10.02 6.92 11.28
CA CYS A 57 10.79 6.15 10.30
C CYS A 57 10.00 5.80 9.01
N GLY A 58 8.71 6.14 8.94
CA GLY A 58 7.88 6.01 7.73
C GLY A 58 7.39 4.59 7.41
N GLU A 59 7.83 3.58 8.15
CA GLU A 59 7.50 2.16 7.94
C GLU A 59 6.16 1.72 8.56
N SER A 60 5.46 2.60 9.27
CA SER A 60 4.19 2.29 9.94
C SER A 60 3.31 3.53 10.08
N PHE A 61 2.00 3.32 10.01
CA PHE A 61 0.98 4.36 10.15
C PHE A 61 -0.21 3.85 10.96
N SER A 62 -0.93 4.78 11.59
CA SER A 62 -2.16 4.54 12.32
C SER A 62 -3.31 5.26 11.62
N ILE A 63 -4.44 4.58 11.51
CA ILE A 63 -5.69 5.08 10.91
C ILE A 63 -6.69 5.38 12.01
#